data_AF-A0A7C1INW4-F1
#
_entry.id   AF-A0A7C1INW4-F1
#
_cell.length_a   1.000
_cell.length_b   1.000
_cell.length_c   1.000
_cell.angle_alpha   90.00
_cell.angle_beta   90.00
_cell.angle_gamma   90.00
#
_symmetry.space_group_name_H-M   'P 1'
#
loop_
_entity.id
_entity.type
_entity.pdbx_description
1 polymer ?
#
loop_
_entity_poly.entity_id
_entity_poly.type
_entity_poly.pdbx_seq_one_letter_code
_entity_poly.pdbx_strand_id
1 'polypeptide(L)'
;MDTWILRMCRRTCLWQLMTWVFVAVVGIVLMVANLRYFTNFLSGPFTMGVSELDSVKDPTQSSKYFVHVTGMQAIDLGIQQFSVNKRGETEVGRIPTAGFYALNMGGKILVVKTSSARPLSVEGELIPIPFDLDRLLFDTPEMEELRDRFYSFYLDTGSFRTMGYVSIVLWIAFLGVAGWKAVPVWRNLQNLSQHPIVKRIALWGDLVQLSIEIERESMSPDVRRQDSWILTQNYLIKSSHFSFAVPHLRFGQV
;
A
#
# COMPACT_ATOMS: atom_id res chain seq x y z
N MET A 1 2.67 29.02 33.24
CA MET A 1 1.48 29.56 32.54
C MET A 1 1.64 29.25 31.07
N ASP A 2 0.67 28.58 30.46
CA ASP A 2 0.71 28.26 29.03
C ASP A 2 0.41 29.51 28.20
N THR A 3 1.43 30.04 27.52
CA THR A 3 1.28 31.21 26.65
C THR A 3 0.47 30.87 25.40
N TRP A 4 -0.16 31.88 24.78
CA TRP A 4 -0.93 31.70 23.54
C TRP A 4 -0.14 31.01 22.43
N ILE A 5 1.15 31.35 22.30
CA ILE A 5 2.09 30.76 21.34
C ILE A 5 2.28 29.26 21.62
N LEU A 6 2.46 28.86 22.89
CA LEU A 6 2.60 27.45 23.27
C LEU A 6 1.32 26.67 22.97
N ARG A 7 0.14 27.26 23.21
CA ARG A 7 -1.15 26.65 22.86
C ARG A 7 -1.29 26.43 21.35
N MET A 8 -0.90 27.41 20.54
CA MET A 8 -0.95 27.30 19.07
C MET A 8 0.05 26.28 18.52
N CYS A 9 1.30 26.28 19.01
CA CYS A 9 2.30 25.27 18.65
C CYS A 9 1.84 23.86 19.02
N ARG A 10 1.27 23.67 20.22
CA ARG A 10 0.73 22.38 20.65
C ARG A 10 -0.37 21.89 19.71
N ARG A 11 -1.30 22.77 19.34
CA ARG A 11 -2.41 22.44 18.44
C ARG A 11 -1.89 22.00 17.06
N THR A 12 -0.92 22.72 16.48
CA THR A 12 -0.34 22.35 15.18
C THR A 12 0.43 21.03 15.26
N CYS A 13 1.23 20.80 16.30
CA CYS A 13 1.91 19.51 16.50
C CYS A 13 0.93 18.35 16.66
N LEU A 14 -0.18 18.56 17.39
CA LEU A 14 -1.23 17.55 17.55
C LEU A 14 -1.90 17.21 16.21
N TRP A 15 -2.27 18.20 15.40
CA TRP A 15 -2.86 17.94 14.08
C TRP A 15 -1.88 17.21 13.14
N GLN A 16 -0.62 17.63 13.09
CA GLN A 16 0.40 16.94 12.31
C GLN A 16 0.59 15.49 12.77
N LEU A 17 0.62 15.25 14.08
CA LEU A 17 0.73 13.91 14.64
C LEU A 17 -0.50 13.07 14.29
N MET A 18 -1.70 13.61 14.47
CA MET A 18 -2.96 12.93 14.12
C MET A 18 -3.00 12.55 12.64
N THR A 19 -2.52 13.41 11.74
CA THR A 19 -2.42 13.06 10.31
C THR A 19 -1.46 11.91 10.06
N TRP A 20 -0.27 11.91 10.65
CA TRP A 20 0.67 10.80 10.48
C TRP A 20 0.18 9.50 11.11
N VAL A 21 -0.48 9.58 12.26
CA VAL A 21 -1.16 8.43 12.89
C VAL A 21 -2.27 7.92 11.99
N PHE A 22 -3.12 8.80 11.45
CA PHE A 22 -4.19 8.43 10.53
C PHE A 22 -3.63 7.75 9.27
N VAL A 23 -2.59 8.31 8.65
CA VAL A 23 -1.91 7.72 7.50
C VAL A 23 -1.36 6.33 7.85
N ALA A 24 -0.71 6.18 9.01
CA ALA A 24 -0.23 4.88 9.47
C ALA A 24 -1.37 3.86 9.69
N VAL A 25 -2.47 4.29 10.31
CA VAL A 25 -3.67 3.44 10.52
C VAL A 25 -4.28 3.00 9.21
N VAL A 26 -4.49 3.92 8.25
CA VAL A 26 -5.01 3.59 6.92
C VAL A 26 -4.11 2.58 6.23
N GLY A 27 -2.79 2.79 6.31
CA GLY A 27 -1.84 1.79 5.84
C GLY A 27 -2.08 0.43 6.50
N ILE A 28 -2.08 0.35 7.83
CA ILE A 28 -2.22 -0.92 8.55
C ILE A 28 -3.51 -1.63 8.15
N VAL A 29 -4.61 -0.90 7.97
CA VAL A 29 -5.88 -1.45 7.48
C VAL A 29 -5.71 -2.07 6.08
N LEU A 30 -5.01 -1.40 5.16
CA LEU A 30 -4.70 -1.96 3.83
C LEU A 30 -3.83 -3.23 3.92
N MET A 31 -2.90 -3.29 4.87
CA MET A 31 -2.08 -4.48 5.11
C MET A 31 -2.95 -5.64 5.64
N VAL A 32 -3.82 -5.36 6.61
CA VAL A 32 -4.74 -6.35 7.20
C VAL A 32 -5.76 -6.84 6.17
N ALA A 33 -6.26 -5.97 5.29
CA ALA A 33 -7.13 -6.35 4.18
C ALA A 33 -6.46 -7.37 3.23
N ASN A 34 -5.12 -7.34 3.15
CA ASN A 34 -4.31 -8.28 2.36
C ASN A 34 -3.61 -9.35 3.23
N LEU A 35 -4.07 -9.57 4.47
CA LEU A 35 -3.44 -10.51 5.41
C LEU A 35 -3.35 -11.93 4.85
N ARG A 36 -4.37 -12.35 4.07
CA ARG A 36 -4.37 -13.66 3.40
C ARG A 36 -3.18 -13.81 2.45
N TYR A 37 -2.83 -12.75 1.72
CA TYR A 37 -1.68 -12.75 0.84
C TYR A 37 -0.37 -12.83 1.61
N PHE A 38 -0.20 -11.99 2.63
CA PHE A 38 1.03 -12.00 3.42
C PHE A 38 1.25 -13.30 4.18
N THR A 39 0.19 -13.93 4.70
CA THR A 39 0.28 -15.23 5.36
C THR A 39 0.71 -16.33 4.40
N ASN A 40 0.18 -16.36 3.18
CA ASN A 40 0.60 -17.30 2.14
C ASN A 40 2.03 -17.03 1.63
N PHE A 41 2.41 -15.77 1.51
CA PHE A 41 3.75 -15.37 1.10
C PHE A 41 4.82 -15.76 2.15
N LEU A 42 4.53 -15.57 3.44
CA LEU A 42 5.46 -15.85 4.54
C LEU A 42 5.50 -17.34 4.92
N SER A 43 4.36 -18.03 4.89
CA SER A 43 4.24 -19.41 5.38
C SER A 43 4.24 -20.46 4.25
N GLY A 44 4.09 -20.02 3.00
CA GLY A 44 4.09 -20.90 1.84
C GLY A 44 5.45 -21.02 1.14
N PRO A 45 5.56 -21.90 0.15
CA PRO A 45 4.49 -22.68 -0.46
C PRO A 45 4.06 -23.86 0.43
N PHE A 46 2.76 -24.12 0.49
CA PHE A 46 2.24 -25.30 1.19
C PHE A 46 2.29 -26.51 0.26
N THR A 47 3.00 -27.57 0.65
CA THR A 47 2.99 -28.82 -0.11
C THR A 47 1.60 -29.45 -0.05
N MET A 48 0.91 -29.52 -1.20
CA MET A 48 -0.43 -30.09 -1.30
C MET A 48 -0.44 -31.34 -2.16
N GLY A 49 -0.99 -32.41 -1.59
CA GLY A 49 -1.30 -33.65 -2.30
C GLY A 49 -2.70 -33.62 -2.93
N VAL A 50 -3.06 -34.72 -3.59
CA VAL A 50 -4.36 -34.88 -4.27
C VAL A 50 -5.54 -34.69 -3.31
N SER A 51 -5.47 -35.31 -2.13
CA SER A 51 -6.52 -35.27 -1.11
C SER A 51 -6.78 -33.85 -0.57
N GLU A 52 -5.73 -33.04 -0.47
CA GLU A 52 -5.84 -31.64 -0.05
C GLU A 52 -6.41 -30.76 -1.16
N LEU A 53 -5.96 -30.95 -2.41
CA LEU A 53 -6.52 -30.25 -3.58
C LEU A 53 -8.00 -30.59 -3.78
N ASP A 54 -8.40 -31.83 -3.56
CA ASP A 54 -9.80 -32.26 -3.63
C ASP A 54 -10.71 -31.58 -2.59
N SER A 55 -10.13 -31.17 -1.45
CA SER A 55 -10.87 -30.44 -0.42
C SER A 55 -11.12 -28.97 -0.77
N VAL A 56 -10.36 -28.41 -1.72
CA VAL A 56 -10.48 -27.03 -2.17
C VAL A 56 -11.68 -26.93 -3.12
N LYS A 57 -12.82 -26.44 -2.63
CA LYS A 57 -13.98 -26.16 -3.48
C LYS A 57 -13.86 -24.82 -4.20
N ASP A 58 -13.32 -23.82 -3.51
CA ASP A 58 -13.14 -22.47 -4.01
C ASP A 58 -11.77 -21.92 -3.56
N PRO A 59 -10.83 -21.68 -4.49
CA PRO A 59 -9.52 -21.12 -4.16
C PRO A 59 -9.63 -19.68 -3.60
N THR A 60 -10.69 -18.94 -3.91
CA THR A 60 -10.88 -17.56 -3.43
C THR A 60 -11.30 -17.48 -1.96
N GLN A 61 -11.76 -18.59 -1.37
CA GLN A 61 -12.09 -18.69 0.05
C GLN A 61 -11.06 -19.48 0.84
N SER A 62 -10.18 -20.23 0.16
CA SER A 62 -9.13 -20.99 0.82
C SER A 62 -8.11 -20.07 1.50
N SER A 63 -7.79 -20.38 2.76
CA SER A 63 -6.71 -19.70 3.47
C SER A 63 -5.33 -20.09 2.96
N LYS A 64 -5.20 -21.26 2.32
CA LYS A 64 -3.96 -21.78 1.75
C LYS A 64 -4.13 -21.89 0.25
N TYR A 65 -3.50 -21.00 -0.48
CA TYR A 65 -3.64 -20.93 -1.93
C TYR A 65 -2.30 -20.78 -2.66
N PHE A 66 -1.20 -20.46 -1.96
CA PHE A 66 0.14 -20.55 -2.51
C PHE A 66 0.73 -21.93 -2.20
N VAL A 67 0.83 -22.79 -3.20
CA VAL A 67 1.02 -24.24 -3.02
C VAL A 67 2.17 -24.78 -3.84
N HIS A 68 2.75 -25.87 -3.36
CA HIS A 68 3.69 -26.72 -4.08
C HIS A 68 3.00 -28.04 -4.40
N VAL A 69 2.92 -28.39 -5.68
CA VAL A 69 2.23 -29.59 -6.15
C VAL A 69 3.17 -30.41 -7.02
N THR A 70 3.14 -31.73 -6.85
CA THR A 70 3.91 -32.68 -7.66
C THR A 70 2.95 -33.64 -8.35
N GLY A 71 2.92 -33.60 -9.69
CA GLY A 71 2.13 -34.50 -10.51
C GLY A 71 2.93 -35.69 -11.02
N MET A 72 2.20 -36.63 -11.62
CA MET A 72 2.77 -37.84 -12.22
C MET A 72 3.19 -37.64 -13.68
N GLN A 73 2.44 -36.81 -14.40
CA GLN A 73 2.67 -36.56 -15.83
C GLN A 73 2.26 -35.13 -16.18
N ALA A 74 3.04 -34.48 -17.03
CA ALA A 74 2.72 -33.18 -17.62
C ALA A 74 2.36 -33.36 -19.10
N ILE A 75 1.20 -32.86 -19.51
CA ILE A 75 0.67 -32.92 -20.88
C ILE A 75 0.49 -31.49 -21.38
N ASP A 76 0.99 -31.19 -22.57
CA ASP A 76 0.76 -29.88 -23.18
C ASP A 76 -0.69 -29.71 -23.59
N LEU A 77 -1.29 -28.57 -23.25
CA LEU A 77 -2.64 -28.24 -23.72
C LEU A 77 -2.59 -27.44 -25.03
N GLY A 78 -1.41 -26.96 -25.44
CA GLY A 78 -1.27 -26.12 -26.64
C GLY A 78 -1.86 -24.71 -26.49
N ILE A 79 -2.41 -24.37 -25.33
CA ILE A 79 -3.01 -23.07 -25.04
C ILE A 79 -1.89 -22.11 -24.60
N GLN A 80 -1.82 -20.95 -25.25
CA GLN A 80 -0.86 -19.90 -24.93
C GLN A 80 -1.60 -18.61 -24.54
N GLN A 81 -1.15 -18.00 -23.45
CA GLN A 81 -1.54 -16.65 -23.08
C GLN A 81 -0.64 -15.65 -23.79
N PHE A 82 -1.27 -14.76 -24.56
CA PHE A 82 -0.59 -13.68 -25.25
C PHE A 82 -0.84 -12.35 -24.54
N SER A 83 0.23 -11.61 -24.27
CA SER A 83 0.10 -10.18 -23.95
C SER A 83 0.05 -9.41 -25.25
N VAL A 84 -1.03 -8.66 -25.46
CA VAL A 84 -1.22 -7.80 -26.62
C VAL A 84 -0.80 -6.39 -26.24
N ASN A 85 0.30 -5.91 -26.83
CA ASN A 85 0.72 -4.53 -26.64
C ASN A 85 -0.06 -3.64 -27.62
N LYS A 86 -1.04 -2.90 -27.09
CA LYS A 86 -1.79 -1.89 -27.86
C LYS A 86 -1.10 -0.53 -27.76
N ARG A 87 -0.90 0.14 -28.89
CA ARG A 87 -0.50 1.56 -28.95
C ARG A 87 -1.61 2.31 -29.68
N GLY A 88 -2.52 2.94 -28.93
CA GLY A 88 -3.77 3.46 -29.51
C GLY A 88 -4.75 2.31 -29.84
N GLU A 89 -5.46 2.40 -30.97
CA GLU A 89 -6.38 1.36 -31.45
C GLU A 89 -5.70 0.22 -32.23
N THR A 90 -4.39 0.31 -32.49
CA THR A 90 -3.67 -0.67 -33.32
C THR A 90 -2.86 -1.63 -32.45
N GLU A 91 -3.03 -2.94 -32.69
CA GLU A 91 -2.25 -4.00 -32.04
C GLU A 91 -0.84 -4.07 -32.67
N VAL A 92 0.19 -3.70 -31.92
CA VAL A 92 1.57 -3.55 -32.43
C VAL A 92 2.38 -4.84 -32.31
N GLY A 93 1.90 -5.82 -31.52
CA GLY A 93 2.54 -7.13 -31.42
C GLY A 93 1.90 -8.04 -30.38
N ARG A 94 2.06 -9.34 -30.60
CA ARG A 94 1.56 -10.41 -29.75
C ARG A 94 2.75 -11.19 -29.18
N ILE A 95 2.99 -11.12 -27.87
CA ILE A 95 4.11 -11.82 -27.22
C ILE A 95 3.54 -12.96 -26.37
N PRO A 96 3.95 -14.23 -26.60
CA PRO A 96 3.57 -15.34 -25.73
C PRO A 96 4.19 -15.10 -24.36
N THR A 97 3.34 -14.91 -23.35
CA THR A 97 3.76 -14.53 -21.98
C THR A 97 3.68 -15.71 -21.02
N ALA A 98 2.77 -16.67 -21.28
CA ALA A 98 2.68 -17.93 -20.55
C ALA A 98 2.03 -19.03 -21.41
N GLY A 99 2.33 -20.29 -21.13
CA GLY A 99 1.64 -21.46 -21.68
C GLY A 99 0.87 -22.20 -20.57
N PHE A 100 -0.18 -22.91 -20.97
CA PHE A 100 -0.92 -23.80 -20.08
C PHE A 100 -0.60 -25.26 -20.39
N TYR A 101 -0.43 -26.05 -19.35
CA TYR A 101 -0.27 -27.50 -19.47
C TYR A 101 -1.10 -28.19 -18.39
N ALA A 102 -1.48 -29.44 -18.64
CA ALA A 102 -2.21 -30.29 -17.72
C ALA A 102 -1.22 -31.12 -16.89
N LEU A 103 -1.36 -31.05 -15.58
CA LEU A 103 -0.63 -31.88 -14.63
C LEU A 103 -1.56 -32.98 -14.12
N ASN A 104 -1.27 -34.22 -14.48
CA ASN A 104 -2.03 -35.38 -14.04
C ASN A 104 -1.65 -35.77 -12.61
N MET A 105 -2.65 -35.79 -11.73
CA MET A 105 -2.52 -36.09 -10.30
C MET A 105 -2.98 -37.51 -9.93
N GLY A 106 -3.10 -38.43 -10.91
CA GLY A 106 -3.45 -39.84 -10.68
C GLY A 106 -4.96 -40.13 -10.64
N GLY A 107 -5.80 -39.18 -11.05
CA GLY A 107 -7.25 -39.33 -11.11
C GLY A 107 -7.98 -38.03 -11.46
N LYS A 108 -7.37 -36.89 -11.10
CA LYS A 108 -7.75 -35.55 -11.55
C LYS A 108 -6.62 -34.83 -12.27
N ILE A 109 -6.99 -33.82 -13.04
CA ILE A 109 -6.11 -33.01 -13.87
C ILE A 109 -6.11 -31.59 -13.31
N LEU A 110 -4.91 -31.08 -12.98
CA LEU A 110 -4.70 -29.69 -12.58
C LEU A 110 -4.13 -28.92 -13.78
N VAL A 111 -4.79 -27.84 -14.18
CA VAL A 111 -4.25 -26.93 -15.19
C VAL A 111 -3.18 -26.07 -14.53
N VAL A 112 -2.01 -25.96 -15.17
CA VAL A 112 -0.90 -25.15 -14.68
C VAL A 112 -0.49 -24.16 -15.75
N LYS A 113 -0.38 -22.89 -15.36
CA LYS A 113 0.13 -21.80 -16.18
C LYS A 113 1.58 -21.53 -15.82
N THR A 114 2.47 -21.63 -16.80
CA THR A 114 3.92 -21.37 -16.63
C THR A 114 4.45 -20.56 -17.81
N SER A 115 5.41 -19.67 -17.55
CA SER A 115 6.18 -18.97 -18.59
C SER A 115 7.44 -19.73 -19.01
N SER A 116 7.71 -20.88 -18.38
CA SER A 116 8.99 -21.58 -18.49
C SER A 116 8.79 -23.07 -18.85
N ALA A 117 9.71 -23.93 -18.41
CA ALA A 117 9.61 -25.37 -18.58
C ALA A 117 8.33 -25.92 -17.94
N ARG A 118 8.00 -27.18 -18.28
CA ARG A 118 6.84 -27.93 -17.77
C ARG A 118 7.31 -28.99 -16.76
N PRO A 119 7.74 -28.58 -15.54
CA PRO A 119 8.20 -29.53 -14.55
C PRO A 119 7.00 -30.29 -13.95
N LEU A 120 7.26 -31.48 -13.43
CA LEU A 120 6.26 -32.26 -12.67
C LEU A 120 6.00 -31.68 -11.28
N SER A 121 6.98 -30.95 -10.72
CA SER A 121 6.86 -30.23 -9.45
C SER A 121 6.80 -28.74 -9.72
N VAL A 122 5.73 -28.09 -9.27
CA VAL A 122 5.48 -26.67 -9.49
C VAL A 122 5.01 -25.97 -8.23
N GLU A 123 5.42 -24.71 -8.11
CA GLU A 123 4.95 -23.78 -7.10
C GLU A 123 4.11 -22.69 -7.76
N GLY A 124 2.97 -22.37 -7.17
CA GLY A 124 2.11 -21.34 -7.72
C GLY A 124 0.92 -20.99 -6.85
N GLU A 125 0.17 -20.00 -7.31
CA GLU A 125 -1.07 -19.55 -6.70
C GLU A 125 -2.26 -20.30 -7.33
N LEU A 126 -3.16 -20.83 -6.49
CA LEU A 126 -4.44 -21.40 -6.93
C LEU A 126 -5.40 -20.26 -7.28
N ILE A 127 -5.84 -20.22 -8.52
CA ILE A 127 -6.73 -19.19 -9.07
C ILE A 127 -7.94 -19.88 -9.69
N PRO A 128 -9.17 -19.36 -9.53
CA PRO A 128 -10.32 -19.92 -10.23
C PRO A 128 -10.12 -19.83 -11.74
N ILE A 129 -10.58 -20.84 -12.49
CA ILE A 129 -10.47 -20.82 -13.95
C ILE A 129 -11.29 -19.63 -14.48
N PRO A 130 -10.67 -18.69 -15.21
CA PRO A 130 -11.40 -17.57 -15.80
C PRO A 130 -12.26 -18.09 -16.95
N PHE A 131 -13.39 -17.42 -17.19
CA PHE A 131 -14.37 -17.81 -18.20
C PHE A 131 -13.77 -18.03 -19.60
N ASP A 132 -12.80 -17.21 -20.00
CA ASP A 132 -12.12 -17.33 -21.30
C ASP A 132 -11.29 -18.61 -21.38
N LEU A 133 -10.62 -19.00 -20.29
CA LEU A 133 -9.84 -20.24 -20.24
C LEU A 133 -10.75 -21.46 -20.17
N ASP A 134 -11.85 -21.38 -19.43
CA ASP A 134 -12.87 -22.45 -19.36
C ASP A 134 -13.42 -22.76 -20.76
N ARG A 135 -13.79 -21.73 -21.52
CA ARG A 135 -14.21 -21.88 -22.92
C ARG A 135 -13.14 -22.51 -23.80
N LEU A 136 -11.87 -22.10 -23.65
CA LEU A 136 -10.78 -22.65 -24.45
C LEU A 136 -10.46 -24.11 -24.11
N LEU A 137 -10.62 -24.51 -22.85
CA LEU A 137 -10.36 -25.87 -22.39
C LEU A 137 -11.45 -26.84 -22.82
N PHE A 138 -12.71 -26.39 -22.84
CA PHE A 138 -13.88 -27.24 -23.01
C PHE A 138 -14.72 -26.90 -24.26
N ASP A 139 -14.10 -26.32 -25.28
CA ASP A 139 -14.78 -25.96 -26.54
C ASP A 139 -15.24 -27.21 -27.33
N THR A 140 -14.59 -28.35 -27.13
CA THR A 140 -14.91 -29.60 -27.81
C THR A 140 -15.75 -30.54 -26.93
N PRO A 141 -16.70 -31.30 -27.51
CA PRO A 141 -17.52 -32.26 -26.76
C PRO A 141 -16.69 -33.28 -25.96
N GLU A 142 -15.57 -33.73 -26.54
CA GLU A 142 -14.64 -34.69 -25.92
C GLU A 142 -13.99 -34.13 -24.64
N MET A 143 -13.67 -32.84 -24.62
CA MET A 143 -13.10 -32.19 -23.44
C MET A 143 -14.16 -31.90 -22.38
N GLU A 144 -15.38 -31.55 -22.80
CA GLU A 144 -16.50 -31.31 -21.88
C GLU A 144 -16.89 -32.60 -21.12
N GLU A 145 -16.82 -33.78 -21.77
CA GLU A 145 -16.97 -35.07 -21.07
C GLU A 145 -15.90 -35.31 -19.99
N LEU A 146 -14.72 -34.72 -20.16
CA LEU A 146 -13.62 -34.82 -19.20
C LEU A 146 -13.67 -33.73 -18.11
N ARG A 147 -14.61 -32.79 -18.16
CA ARG A 147 -14.70 -31.65 -17.23
C ARG A 147 -14.66 -32.09 -15.76
N ASP A 148 -15.34 -33.17 -15.40
CA ASP A 148 -15.38 -33.71 -14.03
C ASP A 148 -14.02 -34.19 -13.52
N ARG A 149 -13.07 -34.45 -14.43
CA ARG A 149 -11.68 -34.80 -14.09
C ARG A 149 -10.81 -33.58 -13.86
N PHE A 150 -11.21 -32.39 -14.30
CA PHE A 150 -10.47 -31.16 -14.07
C PHE A 150 -10.86 -30.52 -12.73
N TYR A 151 -9.89 -29.88 -12.08
CA TYR A 151 -10.20 -28.97 -10.97
C TYR A 151 -10.88 -27.70 -11.49
N SER A 152 -11.74 -27.08 -10.67
CA SER A 152 -12.39 -25.78 -10.95
C SER A 152 -11.43 -24.58 -10.86
N PHE A 153 -10.15 -24.84 -10.67
CA PHE A 153 -9.09 -23.87 -10.47
C PHE A 153 -7.83 -24.33 -11.19
N TYR A 154 -6.94 -23.38 -11.48
CA TYR A 154 -5.65 -23.63 -12.10
C TYR A 154 -4.53 -23.07 -11.20
N LEU A 155 -3.32 -23.56 -11.42
CA LEU A 155 -2.12 -23.10 -10.72
C LEU A 155 -1.38 -22.08 -11.57
N ASP A 156 -1.24 -20.85 -11.09
CA ASP A 156 -0.43 -19.81 -11.73
C ASP A 156 0.97 -19.77 -11.11
N THR A 157 1.99 -20.17 -11.86
CA THR A 157 3.40 -20.13 -11.42
C THR A 157 4.05 -18.77 -11.66
N GLY A 158 3.24 -17.73 -11.88
CA GLY A 158 3.69 -16.37 -12.09
C GLY A 158 4.47 -15.77 -10.91
N SER A 159 4.71 -14.47 -11.00
CA SER A 159 5.57 -13.68 -10.10
C SER A 159 4.95 -13.40 -8.71
N PHE A 160 4.31 -14.40 -8.10
CA PHE A 160 3.71 -14.32 -6.77
C PHE A 160 4.71 -13.78 -5.73
N ARG A 161 5.91 -14.37 -5.66
CA ARG A 161 6.93 -13.94 -4.70
C ARG A 161 7.51 -12.55 -5.02
N THR A 162 7.71 -12.24 -6.30
CA THR A 162 8.29 -10.96 -6.72
C THR A 162 7.39 -9.79 -6.31
N MET A 163 6.08 -9.90 -6.53
CA MET A 163 5.11 -8.90 -6.07
C MET A 163 5.12 -8.75 -4.55
N GLY A 164 5.32 -9.84 -3.82
CA GLY A 164 5.41 -9.82 -2.35
C GLY A 164 6.62 -9.06 -1.86
N TYR A 165 7.81 -9.31 -2.43
CA TYR A 165 9.02 -8.56 -2.09
C TYR A 165 8.89 -7.07 -2.39
N VAL A 166 8.36 -6.70 -3.56
CA VAL A 166 8.10 -5.30 -3.93
C VAL A 166 7.17 -4.64 -2.91
N SER A 167 6.08 -5.33 -2.54
CA SER A 167 5.12 -4.83 -1.56
C SER A 167 5.75 -4.61 -0.19
N ILE A 168 6.61 -5.53 0.27
CA ILE A 168 7.34 -5.41 1.54
C ILE A 168 8.29 -4.21 1.52
N VAL A 169 9.05 -4.02 0.44
CA VAL A 169 9.99 -2.89 0.31
C VAL A 169 9.23 -1.55 0.36
N LEU A 170 8.13 -1.44 -0.38
CA LEU A 170 7.26 -0.25 -0.35
C LEU A 170 6.70 -0.01 1.05
N TRP A 171 6.30 -1.08 1.75
CA TRP A 171 5.79 -1.02 3.11
C TRP A 171 6.82 -0.51 4.12
N ILE A 172 8.05 -1.03 4.06
CA ILE A 172 9.15 -0.58 4.91
C ILE A 172 9.47 0.89 4.63
N ALA A 173 9.52 1.30 3.36
CA ALA A 173 9.75 2.69 2.99
C ALA A 173 8.64 3.62 3.51
N PHE A 174 7.38 3.22 3.37
CA PHE A 174 6.22 3.95 3.89
C PHE A 174 6.30 4.16 5.41
N LEU A 175 6.55 3.08 6.17
CA LEU A 175 6.72 3.16 7.62
C LEU A 175 7.94 3.99 8.01
N GLY A 176 9.03 3.89 7.26
CA GLY A 176 10.23 4.69 7.44
C GLY A 176 9.95 6.20 7.30
N VAL A 177 9.24 6.61 6.25
CA VAL A 177 8.84 8.01 6.04
C VAL A 177 7.88 8.48 7.12
N ALA A 178 6.85 7.69 7.45
CA ALA A 178 5.89 8.03 8.49
C ALA A 178 6.58 8.21 9.85
N GLY A 179 7.47 7.29 10.23
CA GLY A 179 8.27 7.37 11.46
C GLY A 179 9.20 8.59 11.44
N TRP A 180 9.92 8.83 10.33
CA TRP A 180 10.81 9.97 10.20
C TRP A 180 10.10 11.32 10.33
N LYS A 181 8.84 11.42 9.89
CA LYS A 181 8.04 12.64 10.04
C LYS A 181 7.33 12.74 11.39
N ALA A 182 6.85 11.62 11.95
CA ALA A 182 6.13 11.60 13.22
C ALA A 182 7.05 11.80 14.44
N VAL A 183 8.25 11.21 14.44
CA VAL A 183 9.18 11.27 15.58
C VAL A 183 9.60 12.70 15.94
N PRO A 184 10.01 13.57 15.01
CA PRO A 184 10.32 14.96 15.33
C PRO A 184 9.11 15.73 15.88
N VAL A 185 7.91 15.51 15.32
CA VAL A 185 6.68 16.15 15.78
C VAL A 185 6.36 15.72 17.21
N TRP A 186 6.49 14.43 17.51
CA TRP A 186 6.30 13.89 18.86
C TRP A 186 7.32 14.45 19.86
N ARG A 187 8.62 14.51 19.48
CA ARG A 187 9.67 15.11 20.32
C ARG A 187 9.39 16.59 20.62
N ASN A 188 8.95 17.34 19.61
CA ASN A 188 8.58 18.75 19.76
C ASN A 188 7.31 18.94 20.62
N LEU A 189 6.41 17.96 20.64
CA LEU A 189 5.23 17.96 21.51
C LEU A 189 5.61 17.68 22.98
N GLN A 190 6.59 16.81 23.23
CA GLN A 190 7.09 16.53 24.58
C GLN A 190 7.88 17.71 25.16
N ASN A 191 8.68 18.38 24.35
CA ASN A 191 9.47 19.55 24.74
C ASN A 191 9.08 20.77 23.89
N LEU A 192 7.95 21.41 24.23
CA LEU A 192 7.49 22.60 23.48
C LEU A 192 8.50 23.74 23.46
N SER A 193 9.33 23.88 24.50
CA SER A 193 10.41 24.86 24.56
C SER A 193 11.49 24.65 23.48
N GLN A 194 11.62 23.42 22.97
CA GLN A 194 12.56 23.07 21.91
C GLN A 194 11.98 23.27 20.52
N HIS A 195 10.68 23.58 20.40
CA HIS A 195 10.02 23.81 19.12
C HIS A 195 10.74 24.94 18.35
N PRO A 196 11.09 24.77 17.07
CA PRO A 196 11.87 25.76 16.31
C PRO A 196 11.27 27.17 16.33
N ILE A 197 9.94 27.27 16.34
CA ILE A 197 9.21 28.54 16.44
C ILE A 197 9.40 29.18 17.82
N VAL A 198 9.27 28.39 18.90
CA VAL A 198 9.43 28.90 20.27
C VAL A 198 10.87 29.37 20.48
N LYS A 199 11.86 28.62 19.96
CA LYS A 199 13.26 29.06 19.93
C LYS A 199 13.45 30.37 19.16
N ARG A 200 12.82 30.53 17.99
CA ARG A 200 12.91 31.78 17.20
C ARG A 200 12.29 32.97 17.92
N ILE A 201 11.15 32.78 18.57
CA ILE A 201 10.46 33.86 19.29
C ILE A 201 11.19 34.21 20.59
N ALA A 202 11.77 33.21 21.27
CA ALA A 202 12.61 33.45 22.45
C ALA A 202 13.88 34.26 22.14
N LEU A 203 14.35 34.28 20.88
CA LEU A 203 15.45 35.16 20.45
C LEU A 203 15.03 36.64 20.36
N TRP A 204 13.72 36.94 20.33
CA TRP A 204 13.22 38.31 20.19
C TRP A 204 12.94 38.99 21.54
N GLY A 205 12.90 38.23 22.64
CA GLY A 205 12.61 38.76 23.97
C GLY A 205 11.92 37.74 24.87
N ASP A 206 11.32 38.22 25.97
CA ASP A 206 10.56 37.38 26.89
C ASP A 206 9.32 36.78 26.18
N LEU A 207 9.29 35.45 26.10
CA LEU A 207 8.24 34.66 25.45
C LEU A 207 6.85 34.96 26.02
N VAL A 208 6.76 35.27 27.33
CA VAL A 208 5.48 35.56 27.98
C VAL A 208 4.96 36.92 27.52
N GLN A 209 5.80 37.96 27.57
CA GLN A 209 5.42 39.31 27.14
C GLN A 209 5.07 39.36 25.65
N LEU A 210 5.95 38.80 24.79
CA LEU A 210 5.70 38.71 23.35
C LEU A 210 4.43 37.94 23.02
N SER A 211 4.11 36.88 23.76
CA SER A 211 2.89 36.12 23.52
C SER A 211 1.61 36.93 23.79
N ILE A 212 1.63 37.78 24.81
CA ILE A 212 0.49 38.63 25.18
C ILE A 212 0.35 39.77 24.16
N GLU A 213 1.47 40.35 23.73
CA GLU A 213 1.50 41.40 22.70
C GLU A 213 0.99 40.88 21.35
N ILE A 214 1.48 39.74 20.90
CA ILE A 214 1.05 39.09 19.65
C ILE A 214 -0.44 38.67 19.73
N GLU A 215 -0.89 38.12 20.86
CA GLU A 215 -2.30 37.77 21.06
C GLU A 215 -3.19 39.02 20.98
N ARG A 216 -2.79 40.11 21.65
CA ARG A 216 -3.52 41.38 21.65
C ARG A 216 -3.55 42.03 20.26
N GLU A 217 -2.43 42.05 19.54
CA GLU A 217 -2.38 42.56 18.17
C GLU A 217 -3.24 41.71 17.22
N SER A 218 -3.25 40.38 17.37
CA SER A 218 -4.06 39.48 16.53
C SER A 218 -5.57 39.66 16.67
N MET A 219 -6.02 40.17 17.82
CA MET A 219 -7.42 40.48 18.14
C MET A 219 -7.80 41.93 17.83
N SER A 220 -6.86 42.76 17.39
CA SER A 220 -7.14 44.17 17.07
C SER A 220 -7.99 44.29 15.78
N PRO A 221 -8.88 45.30 15.68
CA PRO A 221 -9.76 45.47 14.53
C PRO A 221 -9.05 45.90 13.24
N ASP A 222 -7.81 46.39 13.32
CA ASP A 222 -7.01 46.89 12.18
C ASP A 222 -6.22 45.79 11.43
N VAL A 223 -6.50 44.52 11.72
CA VAL A 223 -5.76 43.38 11.19
C VAL A 223 -6.27 42.99 9.80
N ARG A 224 -5.37 43.00 8.80
CA ARG A 224 -5.68 42.45 7.48
C ARG A 224 -5.53 40.93 7.50
N ARG A 225 -6.65 40.22 7.31
CA ARG A 225 -6.67 38.75 7.21
C ARG A 225 -6.76 38.36 5.73
N GLN A 226 -5.83 37.52 5.27
CA GLN A 226 -5.86 36.92 3.94
C GLN A 226 -5.56 35.43 4.07
N ASP A 227 -6.56 34.59 3.80
CA ASP A 227 -6.52 33.13 3.96
C ASP A 227 -5.99 32.65 5.33
N SER A 228 -4.80 32.05 5.34
CA SER A 228 -4.12 31.53 6.54
C SER A 228 -3.09 32.50 7.13
N TRP A 229 -3.06 33.74 6.64
CA TRP A 229 -2.15 34.79 7.07
C TRP A 229 -2.90 35.95 7.73
N ILE A 230 -2.37 36.38 8.85
CA ILE A 230 -2.85 37.48 9.67
C ILE A 230 -1.70 38.50 9.70
N LEU A 231 -1.90 39.64 9.05
CA LEU A 231 -0.94 40.73 9.04
C LEU A 231 -1.29 41.72 10.16
N THR A 232 -0.43 41.81 11.16
CA THR A 232 -0.46 42.82 12.23
C THR A 232 0.55 43.92 11.95
N GLN A 233 0.60 44.97 12.78
CA GLN A 233 1.52 46.09 12.57
C GLN A 233 2.99 45.67 12.69
N ASN A 234 3.30 44.71 13.57
CA ASN A 234 4.68 44.30 13.86
C ASN A 234 4.99 42.83 13.48
N TYR A 235 3.96 42.03 13.21
CA TYR A 235 4.10 40.59 12.93
C TYR A 235 3.28 40.13 11.73
N LEU A 236 3.81 39.16 11.02
CA LEU A 236 3.06 38.36 10.06
C LEU A 236 2.83 36.98 10.69
N ILE A 237 1.58 36.65 10.98
CA ILE A 237 1.21 35.39 11.63
C ILE A 237 0.61 34.46 10.58
N LYS A 238 1.29 33.36 10.27
CA LYS A 238 0.69 32.24 9.53
C LYS A 238 0.04 31.29 10.53
N SER A 239 -1.27 31.16 10.48
CA SER A 239 -2.01 30.17 11.26
C SER A 239 -2.84 29.30 10.32
N SER A 240 -2.34 28.11 10.03
CA SER A 240 -3.05 27.03 9.34
C SER A 240 -3.13 25.81 10.26
N HIS A 241 -4.03 24.87 9.97
CA HIS A 241 -4.19 23.64 10.74
C HIS A 241 -2.88 22.84 10.85
N PHE A 242 -2.01 22.93 9.82
CA PHE A 242 -0.74 22.19 9.75
C PHE A 242 0.51 23.06 9.84
N SER A 243 0.38 24.39 9.88
CA SER A 243 1.54 25.27 10.02
C SER A 243 1.22 26.46 10.88
N PHE A 244 2.07 26.68 11.88
CA PHE A 244 2.14 27.93 12.60
C PHE A 244 3.50 28.55 12.24
N ALA A 245 3.53 29.83 11.92
CA ALA A 245 4.77 30.57 11.76
C ALA A 245 4.51 32.01 12.14
N VAL A 246 5.38 32.57 12.97
CA VAL A 246 5.39 34.01 13.23
C VAL A 246 6.72 34.51 12.71
N PRO A 247 6.78 35.07 11.51
CA PRO A 247 7.84 35.99 11.11
C PRO A 247 7.61 37.40 11.68
N HIS A 248 8.64 37.97 12.29
CA HIS A 248 8.63 39.36 12.74
C HIS A 248 8.80 40.27 11.52
N LEU A 249 7.87 41.20 11.34
CA LEU A 249 8.01 42.26 10.35
C LEU A 249 8.68 43.45 11.04
N ARG A 250 10.02 43.51 11.04
CA ARG A 250 10.68 44.82 11.15
C ARG A 250 10.57 45.50 9.79
N PHE A 251 9.53 46.31 9.60
CA PHE A 251 9.64 47.41 8.65
C PHE A 251 10.31 48.58 9.36
N GLY A 252 11.56 48.85 9.01
CA GLY A 252 12.32 50.03 9.43
C GLY A 252 13.80 49.69 9.71
N GLN A 253 14.80 50.45 9.27
CA GLN A 253 14.84 51.78 8.65
C GLN A 253 16.16 51.87 7.84
N VAL A 254 16.12 52.51 6.66
CA VAL A 254 17.29 53.26 6.15
C VAL A 254 17.31 54.59 6.87
#